data_AF-A0A2M7HPS7-F1
#
_entry.id   AF-A0A2M7HPS7-F1
#
_cell.length_a   1.000
_cell.length_b   1.000
_cell.length_c   1.000
_cell.angle_alpha   90.00
_cell.angle_beta   90.00
_cell.angle_gamma   90.00
#
_symmetry.space_group_name_H-M   'P 1'
#
loop_
_entity.id
_entity.type
_entity.pdbx_description
1 polymer ?
#
loop_
_entity_poly.entity_id
_entity_poly.type
_entity_poly.pdbx_seq_one_letter_code
_entity_poly.pdbx_strand_id
1 'polypeptide(L)'
;MNDLVRLYLLENGPSLSSEITEYLILSHGLSSQAARQRVSRATQDILRLELSFPRRAKFLFLREQAGTGHYWGRLSEALLSCNSAYGFAISAIEERGGIIPKCHFEIICGAPIKQKKHLSANTVLTRLFNTNLLKEITVDGVGACVYLGLHANHVQSLIPYMKARLLAEDLLLRGITTWLRNLGFVSYNQVKTRSNEHNPVVSTTAWDLAAPSYLSPLVSGESNAGTIKSGFVVCDILLNSEVSERGIQPFIQKLNSLRSLKNVGRQLFFFFASSYSESAFNKLKATGVSPATISSVFDKEVNSGMKELIELLSQVSRVGASGEKLDIIFKTLGKVEGAASRLRGALFEHVVAEAMRATGYNGVELNKFCRDVNGIQKEADVVASNNKEVLFIEGKGYNINKQVTKDEIDYWLIEQVPVFYKYCLSHPDWKNKKFIFEFWTSGAFSDEALARLNNAKNATKKYQINYKNYNNVLSFIEESNTPALLKTYKEHFLNYPMKL
;
A
#
# COMPACT_ATOMS: atom_id res chain seq x y z
N MET A 1 36.88 33.95 4.77
CA MET A 1 35.65 34.72 5.10
C MET A 1 34.57 33.69 5.34
N ASN A 2 34.19 33.44 6.60
CA ASN A 2 33.22 32.38 6.93
C ASN A 2 31.87 32.67 6.25
N ASP A 3 31.42 31.76 5.39
CA ASP A 3 30.07 31.82 4.85
C ASP A 3 29.08 31.56 6.00
N LEU A 4 28.50 32.63 6.54
CA LEU A 4 27.54 32.59 7.66
C LEU A 4 26.33 31.68 7.34
N VAL A 5 25.96 31.55 6.07
CA VAL A 5 24.87 30.65 5.65
C VAL A 5 25.33 29.20 5.80
N ARG A 6 26.56 28.88 5.39
CA ARG A 6 27.13 27.54 5.54
C ARG A 6 27.29 27.15 7.01
N LEU A 7 27.77 28.07 7.86
CA LEU A 7 27.89 27.83 9.31
C LEU A 7 26.52 27.55 9.95
N TYR A 8 25.52 28.37 9.64
CA TYR A 8 24.18 28.15 10.13
C TYR A 8 23.65 26.75 9.75
N LEU A 9 23.84 26.34 8.49
CA LEU A 9 23.40 25.03 8.01
C LEU A 9 24.17 23.86 8.65
N LEU A 10 25.44 24.05 9.02
CA LEU A 10 26.20 23.03 9.76
C LEU A 10 25.67 22.86 11.19
N GLU A 11 25.35 23.96 11.86
CA GLU A 11 24.92 23.96 13.26
C GLU A 11 23.44 23.58 13.44
N ASN A 12 22.57 24.08 12.56
CA ASN A 12 21.11 23.98 12.69
C ASN A 12 20.49 23.01 11.67
N GLY A 13 21.28 22.54 10.71
CA GLY A 13 20.83 21.67 9.62
C GLY A 13 20.11 22.41 8.49
N PRO A 14 19.51 21.64 7.54
CA PRO A 14 18.70 22.18 6.46
C PRO A 14 17.55 23.06 6.95
N SER A 15 17.34 24.21 6.30
CA SER A 15 16.35 25.22 6.74
C SER A 15 15.80 26.05 5.58
N LEU A 16 14.68 26.74 5.82
CA LEU A 16 14.16 27.73 4.87
C LEU A 16 15.07 28.96 4.79
N SER A 17 15.16 29.54 3.60
CA SER A 17 15.85 30.81 3.36
C SER A 17 15.36 31.93 4.27
N SER A 18 14.08 31.90 4.67
CA SER A 18 13.50 32.87 5.60
C SER A 18 14.04 32.73 7.01
N GLU A 19 14.18 31.49 7.51
CA GLU A 19 14.75 31.21 8.85
C GLU A 19 16.20 31.67 8.91
N ILE A 20 16.99 31.36 7.88
CA ILE A 20 18.39 31.80 7.80
C ILE A 20 18.47 33.33 7.73
N THR A 21 17.60 33.97 6.95
CA THR A 21 17.56 35.44 6.84
C THR A 21 17.25 36.08 8.20
N GLU A 22 16.28 35.53 8.94
CA GLU A 22 15.89 36.01 10.26
C GLU A 22 17.03 35.84 11.28
N TYR A 23 17.70 34.69 11.29
CA TYR A 23 18.89 34.47 12.11
C TYR A 23 20.00 35.49 11.80
N LEU A 24 20.28 35.76 10.51
CA LEU A 24 21.30 36.73 10.12
C LEU A 24 20.97 38.16 10.60
N ILE A 25 19.69 38.53 10.66
CA ILE A 25 19.25 39.83 11.18
C ILE A 25 19.44 39.89 12.70
N LEU A 26 18.94 38.88 13.42
CA LEU A 26 18.91 38.86 14.88
C LEU A 26 20.30 38.65 15.49
N SER A 27 21.07 37.69 14.97
CA SER A 27 22.34 37.25 15.55
C SER A 27 23.55 38.01 15.02
N HIS A 28 23.45 38.60 13.82
CA HIS A 28 24.57 39.31 13.18
C HIS A 28 24.26 40.77 12.83
N GLY A 29 23.11 41.30 13.24
CA GLY A 29 22.75 42.72 13.06
C GLY A 29 22.63 43.16 11.59
N LEU A 30 22.47 42.23 10.65
CA LEU A 30 22.36 42.54 9.23
C LEU A 30 21.02 43.23 8.92
N SER A 31 21.04 44.18 7.98
CA SER A 31 19.78 44.70 7.43
C SER A 31 19.04 43.60 6.67
N SER A 32 17.70 43.69 6.59
CA SER A 32 16.88 42.70 5.88
C SER A 32 17.29 42.51 4.41
N GLN A 33 17.75 43.57 3.74
CA GLN A 33 18.25 43.50 2.36
C GLN A 33 19.61 42.80 2.31
N ALA A 34 20.54 43.13 3.21
CA ALA A 34 21.87 42.52 3.26
C ALA A 34 21.79 41.01 3.58
N ALA A 35 20.92 40.62 4.52
CA ALA A 35 20.69 39.21 4.87
C ALA A 35 20.13 38.42 3.67
N ARG A 36 19.09 38.94 2.99
CA ARG A 36 18.53 38.32 1.77
C ARG A 36 19.57 38.18 0.65
N GLN A 37 20.35 39.24 0.41
CA GLN A 37 21.39 39.23 -0.61
C GLN A 37 22.48 38.20 -0.30
N ARG A 38 22.83 38.02 0.98
CA ARG A 38 23.79 37.01 1.41
C ARG A 38 23.28 35.58 1.18
N VAL A 39 22.05 35.27 1.57
CA VAL A 39 21.41 33.96 1.30
C VAL A 39 21.26 33.69 -0.21
N SER A 40 20.96 34.71 -1.00
CA SER A 40 20.86 34.58 -2.46
C SER A 40 22.19 34.28 -3.14
N ARG A 41 23.32 34.75 -2.59
CA ARG A 41 24.66 34.59 -3.15
C ARG A 41 25.41 33.33 -2.68
N ALA A 42 24.91 32.65 -1.65
CA ALA A 42 25.42 31.36 -1.22
C ALA A 42 25.35 30.34 -2.38
N THR A 43 26.50 29.81 -2.82
CA THR A 43 26.60 29.03 -4.07
C THR A 43 27.59 27.87 -4.04
N GLN A 44 28.53 27.82 -3.10
CA GLN A 44 29.66 26.88 -3.20
C GLN A 44 29.25 25.42 -2.91
N ASP A 45 28.71 25.15 -1.71
CA ASP A 45 28.28 23.80 -1.28
C ASP A 45 26.80 23.73 -0.89
N ILE A 46 26.10 24.85 -1.03
CA ILE A 46 24.71 25.01 -0.57
C ILE A 46 23.78 24.78 -1.75
N LEU A 47 23.02 23.70 -1.66
CA LEU A 47 22.00 23.32 -2.62
C LEU A 47 20.64 23.89 -2.22
N ARG A 48 19.76 24.01 -3.21
CA ARG A 48 18.39 24.50 -3.05
C ARG A 48 17.42 23.46 -3.57
N LEU A 49 16.41 23.14 -2.78
CA LEU A 49 15.34 22.26 -3.23
C LEU A 49 14.44 23.03 -4.20
N GLU A 50 14.24 22.48 -5.39
CA GLU A 50 13.36 23.05 -6.42
C GLU A 50 11.89 22.71 -6.16
N LEU A 51 11.41 23.18 -5.02
CA LEU A 51 10.02 23.09 -4.59
C LEU A 51 9.50 24.50 -4.23
N SER A 52 8.20 24.71 -4.38
CA SER A 52 7.58 26.00 -4.04
C SER A 52 7.27 26.09 -2.55
N PHE A 53 7.77 27.13 -1.89
CA PHE A 53 7.39 27.52 -0.54
C PHE A 53 6.71 28.90 -0.54
N PRO A 54 5.92 29.25 0.50
CA PRO A 54 5.35 30.58 0.64
C PRO A 54 6.40 31.69 0.53
N ARG A 55 5.97 32.85 0.03
CA ARG A 55 6.83 34.05 -0.15
C ARG A 55 8.12 33.78 -0.96
N ARG A 56 8.09 32.80 -1.86
CA ARG A 56 9.24 32.38 -2.69
C ARG A 56 10.47 31.94 -1.88
N ALA A 57 10.25 31.49 -0.64
CA ALA A 57 11.32 30.88 0.14
C ALA A 57 11.87 29.64 -0.58
N LYS A 58 13.12 29.30 -0.29
CA LYS A 58 13.79 28.08 -0.76
C LYS A 58 14.23 27.28 0.45
N PHE A 59 14.25 25.95 0.32
CA PHE A 59 14.84 25.08 1.33
C PHE A 59 16.30 24.85 0.98
N LEU A 60 17.21 25.27 1.87
CA LEU A 60 18.66 25.24 1.66
C LEU A 60 19.28 24.11 2.49
N PHE A 61 20.26 23.43 1.92
CA PHE A 61 20.98 22.33 2.57
C PHE A 61 22.38 22.17 1.98
N LEU A 62 23.28 21.58 2.76
CA LEU A 62 24.61 21.19 2.27
C LEU A 62 24.52 19.89 1.48
N ARG A 63 25.41 19.71 0.49
CA ARG A 63 25.44 18.49 -0.34
C ARG A 63 25.48 17.20 0.49
N GLU A 64 26.27 17.18 1.55
CA GLU A 64 26.41 16.05 2.48
C GLU A 64 25.16 15.76 3.33
N GLN A 65 24.28 16.76 3.49
CA GLN A 65 23.02 16.60 4.22
C GLN A 65 21.93 15.98 3.34
N ALA A 66 22.09 16.02 2.01
CA ALA A 66 21.08 15.52 1.08
C ALA A 66 20.72 14.06 1.35
N GLY A 67 19.44 13.78 1.51
CA GLY A 67 18.94 12.42 1.73
C GLY A 67 19.15 11.85 3.14
N THR A 68 19.82 12.57 4.04
CA THR A 68 19.95 12.16 5.45
C THR A 68 18.62 12.23 6.20
N GLY A 69 18.48 11.48 7.30
CA GLY A 69 17.29 11.56 8.16
C GLY A 69 17.04 12.98 8.68
N HIS A 70 18.11 13.73 9.00
CA HIS A 70 18.02 15.12 9.40
C HIS A 70 17.39 15.99 8.29
N TYR A 71 17.85 15.84 7.04
CA TYR A 71 17.27 16.55 5.89
C TYR A 71 15.77 16.29 5.74
N TRP A 72 15.36 15.03 5.86
CA TRP A 72 13.95 14.66 5.75
C TRP A 72 13.10 15.20 6.90
N GLY A 73 13.61 15.15 8.14
CA GLY A 73 12.95 15.72 9.30
C GLY A 73 12.69 17.22 9.15
N ARG A 74 13.74 17.99 8.83
CA ARG A 74 13.66 19.45 8.63
C ARG A 74 12.81 19.84 7.42
N LEU A 75 12.87 19.07 6.34
CA LEU A 75 12.04 19.32 5.16
C LEU A 75 10.55 19.10 5.50
N SER A 76 10.22 18.02 6.20
CA SER A 76 8.84 17.75 6.61
C SER A 76 8.30 18.87 7.51
N GLU A 77 9.08 19.30 8.50
CA GLU A 77 8.72 20.41 9.39
C GLU A 77 8.50 21.73 8.62
N ALA A 78 9.41 22.09 7.72
CA ALA A 78 9.30 23.28 6.89
C ALA A 78 8.06 23.26 5.98
N LEU A 79 7.69 22.09 5.46
CA LEU A 79 6.51 21.95 4.60
C LEU A 79 5.20 22.00 5.38
N LEU A 80 5.13 21.33 6.53
CA LEU A 80 3.92 21.28 7.36
C LEU A 80 3.64 22.62 8.03
N SER A 81 4.67 23.31 8.56
CA SER A 81 4.54 24.67 9.13
C SER A 81 4.00 25.69 8.11
N CYS A 82 4.24 25.45 6.82
CA CYS A 82 3.76 26.28 5.73
C CYS A 82 2.40 25.84 5.14
N ASN A 83 1.73 24.83 5.71
CA ASN A 83 0.53 24.20 5.14
C ASN A 83 0.69 23.78 3.67
N SER A 84 1.87 23.28 3.32
CA SER A 84 2.23 22.94 1.95
C SER A 84 1.52 21.67 1.49
N ALA A 85 0.93 21.69 0.30
CA ALA A 85 0.35 20.50 -0.34
C ALA A 85 1.39 19.36 -0.50
N TYR A 86 2.67 19.70 -0.65
CA TYR A 86 3.75 18.71 -0.69
C TYR A 86 3.99 18.05 0.68
N GLY A 87 3.91 18.84 1.76
CA GLY A 87 4.05 18.33 3.13
C GLY A 87 2.93 17.37 3.48
N PHE A 88 1.68 17.72 3.15
CA PHE A 88 0.54 16.83 3.32
C PHE A 88 0.70 15.53 2.53
N ALA A 89 1.14 15.60 1.27
CA ALA A 89 1.35 14.41 0.45
C ALA A 89 2.46 13.50 1.01
N ILE A 90 3.60 14.05 1.41
CA ILE A 90 4.70 13.28 2.03
C ILE A 90 4.24 12.62 3.32
N SER A 91 3.58 13.39 4.20
CA SER A 91 3.08 12.88 5.47
C SER A 91 2.03 11.78 5.28
N ALA A 92 1.15 11.89 4.26
CA ALA A 92 0.15 10.88 3.97
C ALA A 92 0.74 9.53 3.54
N ILE A 93 1.88 9.56 2.84
CA ILE A 93 2.62 8.36 2.42
C ILE A 93 3.42 7.79 3.59
N GLU A 94 4.03 8.64 4.40
CA GLU A 94 4.77 8.25 5.61
C GLU A 94 3.86 7.51 6.61
N GLU A 95 2.67 8.04 6.87
CA GLU A 95 1.64 7.40 7.71
C GLU A 95 1.14 6.07 7.16
N ARG A 96 1.43 5.79 5.89
CA ARG A 96 1.19 4.51 5.20
C ARG A 96 2.49 3.72 5.00
N GLY A 97 3.43 3.85 5.93
CA GLY A 97 4.67 3.07 5.93
C GLY A 97 5.62 3.41 4.77
N GLY A 98 5.49 4.59 4.18
CA GLY A 98 6.44 5.10 3.19
C GLY A 98 6.22 4.63 1.75
N ILE A 99 5.21 3.80 1.48
CA ILE A 99 4.86 3.30 0.13
C ILE A 99 3.34 3.08 -0.02
N ILE A 100 2.82 3.42 -1.21
CA ILE A 100 1.41 3.25 -1.57
C ILE A 100 1.26 2.88 -3.06
N PRO A 101 0.13 2.27 -3.47
CA PRO A 101 -0.26 2.23 -4.87
C PRO A 101 -0.38 3.64 -5.44
N LYS A 102 0.10 3.86 -6.66
CA LYS A 102 0.09 5.18 -7.31
C LYS A 102 -1.34 5.72 -7.49
N CYS A 103 -2.31 4.85 -7.76
CA CYS A 103 -3.72 5.21 -7.86
C CYS A 103 -4.28 5.79 -6.53
N HIS A 104 -3.75 5.38 -5.37
CA HIS A 104 -4.19 5.90 -4.08
C HIS A 104 -3.66 7.31 -3.79
N PHE A 105 -2.65 7.80 -4.52
CA PHE A 105 -2.06 9.12 -4.27
C PHE A 105 -3.10 10.24 -4.33
N GLU A 106 -4.00 10.17 -5.31
CA GLU A 106 -5.07 11.16 -5.49
C GLU A 106 -6.04 11.21 -4.31
N ILE A 107 -6.26 10.08 -3.63
CA ILE A 107 -7.13 10.00 -2.45
C ILE A 107 -6.44 10.63 -1.24
N ILE A 108 -5.17 10.33 -1.03
CA ILE A 108 -4.52 10.56 0.28
C ILE A 108 -3.76 11.89 0.37
N CYS A 109 -3.34 12.47 -0.76
CA CYS A 109 -2.38 13.58 -0.76
C CYS A 109 -2.91 14.91 -0.21
N GLY A 110 -4.22 15.01 0.03
CA GLY A 110 -4.87 16.22 0.54
C GLY A 110 -5.11 17.32 -0.51
N ALA A 111 -4.66 17.11 -1.75
CA ALA A 111 -4.90 18.00 -2.87
C ALA A 111 -6.11 17.56 -3.72
N PRO A 112 -6.90 18.48 -4.28
CA PRO A 112 -7.99 18.13 -5.18
C PRO A 112 -7.46 17.60 -6.53
N ILE A 113 -8.29 16.86 -7.26
CA ILE A 113 -8.03 16.42 -8.64
C ILE A 113 -7.82 17.65 -9.53
N LYS A 114 -8.73 18.62 -9.45
CA LYS A 114 -8.66 19.88 -10.18
C LYS A 114 -9.53 20.94 -9.53
N GLN A 115 -8.94 22.00 -9.00
CA GLN A 115 -9.67 23.12 -8.39
C GLN A 115 -8.91 24.44 -8.55
N LYS A 116 -9.61 25.52 -8.86
CA LYS A 116 -9.01 26.85 -9.07
C LYS A 116 -8.35 27.34 -7.78
N LYS A 117 -7.13 27.90 -7.88
CA LYS A 117 -6.29 28.36 -6.74
C LYS A 117 -5.70 27.26 -5.85
N HIS A 118 -5.86 25.98 -6.21
CA HIS A 118 -5.22 24.86 -5.53
C HIS A 118 -4.26 24.15 -6.49
N LEU A 119 -3.18 23.58 -5.95
CA LEU A 119 -2.37 22.62 -6.69
C LEU A 119 -3.19 21.34 -6.89
N SER A 120 -3.18 20.77 -8.09
CA SER A 120 -3.81 19.46 -8.31
C SER A 120 -2.96 18.33 -7.75
N ALA A 121 -3.59 17.22 -7.38
CA ALA A 121 -2.90 15.99 -6.98
C ALA A 121 -1.81 15.59 -7.99
N ASN A 122 -2.11 15.60 -9.29
CA ASN A 122 -1.12 15.31 -10.34
C ASN A 122 0.06 16.31 -10.35
N THR A 123 -0.20 17.60 -10.16
CA THR A 123 0.87 18.61 -10.07
C THR A 123 1.76 18.39 -8.86
N VAL A 124 1.16 18.02 -7.72
CA VAL A 124 1.90 17.67 -6.49
C VAL A 124 2.79 16.45 -6.75
N LEU A 125 2.22 15.37 -7.28
CA LEU A 125 2.94 14.13 -7.61
C LEU A 125 4.12 14.37 -8.55
N THR A 126 3.87 15.07 -9.67
CA THR A 126 4.89 15.37 -10.69
C THR A 126 6.06 16.16 -10.10
N ARG A 127 5.80 17.18 -9.28
CA ARG A 127 6.87 17.98 -8.67
C ARG A 127 7.66 17.21 -7.62
N LEU A 128 6.99 16.32 -6.88
CA LEU A 128 7.68 15.45 -5.92
C LEU A 128 8.59 14.43 -6.62
N PHE A 129 8.20 13.90 -7.79
CA PHE A 129 9.09 13.09 -8.62
C PHE A 129 10.27 13.90 -9.17
N ASN A 130 10.02 15.09 -9.73
CA ASN A 130 11.07 15.95 -10.28
C ASN A 130 12.11 16.37 -9.24
N THR A 131 11.77 16.34 -7.95
CA THR A 131 12.66 16.66 -6.83
C THR A 131 13.27 15.42 -6.17
N ASN A 132 13.04 14.22 -6.71
CA ASN A 132 13.43 12.92 -6.12
C ASN A 132 12.91 12.67 -4.70
N LEU A 133 11.89 13.43 -4.27
CA LEU A 133 11.24 13.22 -2.98
C LEU A 133 10.29 12.01 -3.02
N LEU A 134 9.75 11.71 -4.20
CA LEU A 134 9.07 10.45 -4.49
C LEU A 134 9.82 9.69 -5.58
N LYS A 135 9.69 8.37 -5.53
CA LYS A 135 10.17 7.43 -6.53
C LYS A 135 9.08 6.41 -6.83
N GLU A 136 9.18 5.75 -7.97
CA GLU A 136 8.20 4.79 -8.47
C GLU A 136 8.82 3.39 -8.56
N ILE A 137 8.01 2.37 -8.29
CA ILE A 137 8.35 0.96 -8.45
C ILE A 137 7.10 0.20 -8.89
N THR A 138 7.25 -0.78 -9.78
CA THR A 138 6.17 -1.73 -10.08
C THR A 138 6.26 -2.90 -9.11
N VAL A 139 5.15 -3.21 -8.44
CA VAL A 139 5.05 -4.31 -7.47
C VAL A 139 4.13 -5.39 -8.04
N ASP A 140 4.60 -6.63 -8.05
CA ASP A 140 3.82 -7.78 -8.53
C ASP A 140 2.52 -7.93 -7.72
N GLY A 141 1.40 -8.13 -8.43
CA GLY A 141 0.05 -8.22 -7.84
C GLY A 141 -0.59 -6.89 -7.40
N VAL A 142 0.15 -5.77 -7.45
CA VAL A 142 -0.36 -4.43 -7.06
C VAL A 142 -0.30 -3.44 -8.23
N GLY A 143 0.77 -3.45 -9.01
CA GLY A 143 1.04 -2.50 -10.10
C GLY A 143 1.96 -1.35 -9.67
N ALA A 144 1.81 -0.19 -10.31
CA ALA A 144 2.64 0.99 -10.05
C ALA A 144 2.44 1.51 -8.61
N CYS A 145 3.52 1.61 -7.86
CA CYS A 145 3.56 2.11 -6.49
C CYS A 145 4.51 3.30 -6.38
N VAL A 146 4.19 4.23 -5.49
CA VAL A 146 5.03 5.38 -5.17
C VAL A 146 5.53 5.29 -3.74
N TYR A 147 6.79 5.63 -3.54
CA TYR A 147 7.44 5.57 -2.22
C TYR A 147 8.30 6.81 -1.97
N LEU A 148 8.53 7.12 -0.69
CA LEU A 148 9.39 8.23 -0.30
C LEU A 148 10.83 7.96 -0.72
N GLY A 149 11.48 8.94 -1.34
CA GLY A 149 12.86 8.82 -1.84
C GLY A 149 13.87 8.40 -0.77
N LEU A 150 13.59 8.68 0.51
CA LEU A 150 14.37 8.26 1.68
C LEU A 150 14.47 6.73 1.82
N HIS A 151 13.49 5.99 1.31
CA HIS A 151 13.43 4.53 1.37
C HIS A 151 14.07 3.85 0.16
N ALA A 152 14.74 4.58 -0.75
CA ALA A 152 15.29 4.02 -1.98
C ALA A 152 16.19 2.78 -1.77
N ASN A 153 16.93 2.73 -0.66
CA ASN A 153 17.85 1.63 -0.38
C ASN A 153 17.17 0.41 0.29
N HIS A 154 15.92 0.54 0.74
CA HIS A 154 15.22 -0.53 1.47
C HIS A 154 13.73 -0.64 1.11
N VAL A 155 13.29 -0.11 -0.03
CA VAL A 155 11.88 -0.15 -0.48
C VAL A 155 11.30 -1.55 -0.47
N GLN A 156 12.12 -2.58 -0.72
CA GLN A 156 11.70 -3.98 -0.73
C GLN A 156 11.19 -4.45 0.63
N SER A 157 11.73 -3.93 1.73
CA SER A 157 11.24 -4.29 3.07
C SER A 157 9.89 -3.66 3.40
N LEU A 158 9.43 -2.66 2.62
CA LEU A 158 8.15 -1.99 2.84
C LEU A 158 6.99 -2.68 2.10
N ILE A 159 7.29 -3.42 1.03
CA ILE A 159 6.27 -4.03 0.16
C ILE A 159 5.38 -5.03 0.91
N PRO A 160 5.89 -5.96 1.74
CA PRO A 160 5.05 -6.92 2.47
C PRO A 160 4.05 -6.22 3.39
N TYR A 161 4.51 -5.24 4.18
CA TYR A 161 3.65 -4.42 5.03
C TYR A 161 2.58 -3.66 4.24
N MET A 162 2.94 -3.13 3.06
CA MET A 162 1.99 -2.47 2.17
C MET A 162 0.93 -3.45 1.66
N LYS A 163 1.33 -4.61 1.14
CA LYS A 163 0.39 -5.63 0.63
C LYS A 163 -0.57 -6.10 1.73
N ALA A 164 -0.04 -6.37 2.93
CA ALA A 164 -0.82 -6.74 4.11
C ALA A 164 -1.86 -5.68 4.48
N ARG A 165 -1.43 -4.40 4.57
CA ARG A 165 -2.34 -3.28 4.81
C ARG A 165 -3.41 -3.17 3.74
N LEU A 166 -3.03 -3.24 2.45
CA LEU A 166 -3.99 -3.09 1.34
C LEU A 166 -5.07 -4.17 1.36
N LEU A 167 -4.71 -5.42 1.69
CA LEU A 167 -5.68 -6.48 1.86
C LEU A 167 -6.63 -6.19 3.03
N ALA A 168 -6.10 -5.77 4.17
CA ALA A 168 -6.92 -5.40 5.31
C ALA A 168 -7.86 -4.21 5.00
N GLU A 169 -7.36 -3.18 4.33
CA GLU A 169 -8.20 -2.05 3.94
C GLU A 169 -9.29 -2.45 2.92
N ASP A 170 -9.01 -3.38 1.99
CA ASP A 170 -10.02 -3.93 1.05
C ASP A 170 -11.13 -4.69 1.78
N LEU A 171 -10.77 -5.55 2.74
CA LEU A 171 -11.74 -6.27 3.58
C LEU A 171 -12.59 -5.30 4.43
N LEU A 172 -11.96 -4.27 5.00
CA LEU A 172 -12.66 -3.24 5.76
C LEU A 172 -13.60 -2.42 4.86
N LEU A 173 -13.19 -2.03 3.65
CA LEU A 173 -14.05 -1.32 2.70
C LEU A 173 -15.30 -2.12 2.34
N ARG A 174 -15.18 -3.43 2.18
CA ARG A 174 -16.32 -4.33 1.95
C ARG A 174 -17.27 -4.33 3.14
N GLY A 175 -16.74 -4.48 4.35
CA GLY A 175 -17.53 -4.39 5.58
C GLY A 175 -18.25 -3.05 5.74
N ILE A 176 -17.54 -1.93 5.53
CA ILE A 176 -18.11 -0.58 5.56
C ILE A 176 -19.23 -0.44 4.52
N THR A 177 -19.02 -0.96 3.31
CA THR A 177 -20.02 -0.93 2.24
C THR A 177 -21.30 -1.66 2.66
N THR A 178 -21.20 -2.88 3.16
CA THR A 178 -22.35 -3.66 3.64
C THR A 178 -23.00 -2.99 4.86
N TRP A 179 -22.22 -2.45 5.78
CA TRP A 179 -22.70 -1.73 6.96
C TRP A 179 -23.51 -0.46 6.58
N LEU A 180 -22.97 0.39 5.70
CA LEU A 180 -23.67 1.60 5.22
C LEU A 180 -24.95 1.25 4.46
N ARG A 181 -24.94 0.19 3.67
CA ARG A 181 -26.12 -0.32 2.94
C ARG A 181 -27.22 -0.77 3.90
N ASN A 182 -26.87 -1.60 4.88
CA ASN A 182 -27.82 -2.17 5.83
C ASN A 182 -28.48 -1.11 6.72
N LEU A 183 -27.75 -0.04 7.03
CA LEU A 183 -28.27 1.10 7.79
C LEU A 183 -29.02 2.14 6.95
N GLY A 184 -29.09 1.96 5.62
CA GLY A 184 -29.76 2.90 4.73
C GLY A 184 -29.05 4.26 4.58
N PHE A 185 -27.76 4.35 4.92
CA PHE A 185 -26.99 5.58 4.77
C PHE A 185 -26.77 5.97 3.31
N VAL A 186 -26.78 5.00 2.40
CA VAL A 186 -26.35 5.15 1.01
C VAL A 186 -27.33 4.48 0.05
N SER A 187 -27.38 4.99 -1.19
CA SER A 187 -28.07 4.30 -2.28
C SER A 187 -27.38 2.96 -2.57
N TYR A 188 -28.11 1.86 -2.38
CA TYR A 188 -27.56 0.51 -2.30
C TYR A 188 -26.66 0.14 -3.50
N ASN A 189 -27.11 0.43 -4.72
CA ASN A 189 -26.42 0.09 -5.97
C ASN A 189 -25.44 1.16 -6.47
N GLN A 190 -25.27 2.27 -5.74
CA GLN A 190 -24.45 3.41 -6.19
C GLN A 190 -23.21 3.66 -5.32
N VAL A 191 -22.90 2.73 -4.40
CA VAL A 191 -21.67 2.79 -3.62
C VAL A 191 -20.48 2.49 -4.53
N LYS A 192 -19.49 3.37 -4.53
CA LYS A 192 -18.21 3.18 -5.22
C LYS A 192 -17.09 3.09 -4.20
N THR A 193 -16.18 2.14 -4.39
CA THR A 193 -14.93 2.01 -3.64
C THR A 193 -13.74 2.19 -4.58
N ARG A 194 -12.58 2.57 -4.03
CA ARG A 194 -11.33 2.68 -4.79
C ARG A 194 -10.95 1.37 -5.45
N SER A 195 -10.30 1.48 -6.61
CA SER A 195 -9.80 0.36 -7.41
C SER A 195 -8.49 0.75 -8.09
N ASN A 196 -7.86 -0.19 -8.78
CA ASN A 196 -6.64 0.09 -9.55
C ASN A 196 -6.90 1.00 -10.77
N GLU A 197 -8.14 1.06 -11.26
CA GLU A 197 -8.50 1.80 -12.47
C GLU A 197 -9.09 3.18 -12.14
N HIS A 198 -10.02 3.22 -11.18
CA HIS A 198 -10.81 4.41 -10.89
C HIS A 198 -11.01 4.59 -9.38
N ASN A 199 -10.86 5.84 -8.93
CA ASN A 199 -11.19 6.25 -7.57
C ASN A 199 -12.62 6.83 -7.51
N PRO A 200 -13.36 6.59 -6.42
CA PRO A 200 -14.59 7.32 -6.11
C PRO A 200 -14.32 8.82 -6.00
N VAL A 201 -15.12 9.62 -6.70
CA VAL A 201 -14.96 11.07 -6.72
C VAL A 201 -16.27 11.74 -6.32
N VAL A 202 -16.16 12.74 -5.44
CA VAL A 202 -17.20 13.75 -5.20
C VAL A 202 -16.65 15.10 -5.62
N SER A 203 -17.23 15.67 -6.68
CA SER A 203 -16.77 16.91 -7.31
C SER A 203 -15.29 16.86 -7.70
N THR A 204 -14.42 17.55 -6.96
CA THR A 204 -12.98 17.68 -7.24
C THR A 204 -12.12 16.79 -6.35
N THR A 205 -12.70 15.93 -5.53
CA THR A 205 -11.99 15.19 -4.46
C THR A 205 -12.22 13.70 -4.56
N ALA A 206 -11.13 12.91 -4.50
CA ALA A 206 -11.15 11.45 -4.48
C ALA A 206 -11.24 10.90 -3.04
N TRP A 207 -11.87 9.74 -2.90
CA TRP A 207 -12.19 9.08 -1.61
C TRP A 207 -11.95 7.57 -1.70
N ASP A 208 -11.73 6.92 -0.56
CA ASP A 208 -11.68 5.46 -0.53
C ASP A 208 -13.06 4.83 -0.80
N LEU A 209 -14.12 5.49 -0.34
CA LEU A 209 -15.52 5.18 -0.63
C LEU A 209 -16.31 6.46 -0.83
N ALA A 210 -17.20 6.48 -1.84
CA ALA A 210 -18.19 7.54 -2.00
C ALA A 210 -19.52 6.97 -2.50
N ALA A 211 -20.63 7.48 -1.97
CA ALA A 211 -21.96 7.11 -2.41
C ALA A 211 -22.95 8.27 -2.22
N PRO A 212 -23.97 8.40 -3.08
CA PRO A 212 -25.06 9.34 -2.85
C PRO A 212 -25.94 8.87 -1.68
N SER A 213 -26.49 9.84 -0.95
CA SER A 213 -27.39 9.62 0.18
C SER A 213 -28.62 10.51 0.09
N TYR A 214 -29.77 9.92 0.45
CA TYR A 214 -31.07 10.58 0.48
C TYR A 214 -31.61 10.73 1.91
N LEU A 215 -30.76 10.54 2.92
CA LEU A 215 -31.13 10.84 4.30
C LEU A 215 -31.49 12.33 4.43
N SER A 216 -32.58 12.61 5.15
CA SER A 216 -33.15 13.95 5.24
C SER A 216 -32.16 15.06 5.63
N PRO A 217 -31.13 14.87 6.48
CA PRO A 217 -30.18 15.94 6.79
C PRO A 217 -29.23 16.27 5.62
N LEU A 218 -29.02 15.31 4.70
CA LEU A 218 -28.06 15.41 3.59
C LEU A 218 -28.71 15.88 2.29
N VAL A 219 -30.03 15.76 2.18
CA VAL A 219 -30.80 16.20 1.03
C VAL A 219 -30.87 17.73 0.95
N SER A 220 -30.91 18.25 -0.28
CA SER A 220 -31.20 19.66 -0.57
C SER A 220 -32.11 19.79 -1.78
N GLY A 221 -32.74 20.95 -1.96
CA GLY A 221 -33.74 21.20 -3.01
C GLY A 221 -35.17 21.27 -2.48
N GLU A 222 -36.11 21.67 -3.34
CA GLU A 222 -37.52 21.83 -2.98
C GLU A 222 -38.31 20.56 -3.33
N SER A 223 -39.01 20.00 -2.35
CA SER A 223 -39.92 18.87 -2.54
C SER A 223 -41.07 19.19 -3.51
N ASN A 224 -41.50 20.46 -3.57
CA ASN A 224 -42.63 20.90 -4.39
C ASN A 224 -42.28 21.10 -5.88
N ALA A 225 -41.00 21.27 -6.22
CA ALA A 225 -40.50 21.47 -7.59
C ALA A 225 -39.98 20.16 -8.23
N GLY A 226 -40.17 19.02 -7.57
CA GLY A 226 -39.81 17.69 -8.09
C GLY A 226 -38.31 17.38 -8.21
N THR A 227 -37.42 18.22 -7.66
CA THR A 227 -35.95 18.05 -7.78
C THR A 227 -35.26 17.91 -6.44
N ILE A 228 -35.32 16.70 -5.87
CA ILE A 228 -34.54 16.31 -4.68
C ILE A 228 -33.09 16.08 -5.10
N LYS A 229 -32.16 16.86 -4.57
CA LYS A 229 -30.71 16.64 -4.75
C LYS A 229 -30.15 15.84 -3.59
N SER A 230 -29.51 14.73 -3.91
CA SER A 230 -28.82 13.91 -2.91
C SER A 230 -27.63 14.63 -2.29
N GLY A 231 -27.33 14.26 -1.05
CA GLY A 231 -26.02 14.49 -0.47
C GLY A 231 -25.11 13.29 -0.73
N PHE A 232 -24.00 13.22 0.01
CA PHE A 232 -23.01 12.16 -0.14
C PHE A 232 -22.61 11.60 1.23
N VAL A 233 -22.35 10.30 1.27
CA VAL A 233 -21.54 9.68 2.31
C VAL A 233 -20.19 9.37 1.69
N VAL A 234 -19.11 9.79 2.34
CA VAL A 234 -17.75 9.48 1.90
C VAL A 234 -16.91 8.99 3.08
N CYS A 235 -15.96 8.12 2.78
CA CYS A 235 -15.08 7.53 3.77
C CYS A 235 -13.63 7.52 3.27
N ASP A 236 -12.71 7.71 4.21
CA ASP A 236 -11.28 7.41 4.05
C ASP A 236 -10.83 6.44 5.15
N ILE A 237 -9.81 5.65 4.84
CA ILE A 237 -9.20 4.65 5.73
C ILE A 237 -7.70 4.95 5.88
N LEU A 238 -7.24 4.85 7.13
CA LEU A 238 -5.82 4.81 7.48
C LEU A 238 -5.60 3.74 8.55
N LEU A 239 -5.21 2.54 8.13
CA LEU A 239 -4.87 1.44 9.04
C LEU A 239 -3.38 1.46 9.40
N ASN A 240 -2.99 2.41 10.24
CA ASN A 240 -1.71 2.40 10.96
C ASN A 240 -1.92 1.92 12.41
N SER A 241 -0.90 2.00 13.27
CA SER A 241 -1.04 1.63 14.69
C SER A 241 -1.96 2.58 15.44
N GLU A 242 -1.69 3.89 15.33
CA GLU A 242 -2.49 4.98 15.90
C GLU A 242 -2.42 6.20 14.98
N VAL A 243 -3.57 6.80 14.68
CA VAL A 243 -3.63 7.99 13.83
C VAL A 243 -3.39 9.26 14.67
N SER A 244 -2.35 9.98 14.30
CA SER A 244 -1.97 11.27 14.90
C SER A 244 -2.74 12.44 14.28
N GLU A 245 -2.69 13.63 14.92
CA GLU A 245 -3.24 14.84 14.31
C GLU A 245 -2.55 15.16 12.98
N ARG A 246 -1.23 14.91 12.88
CA ARG A 246 -0.47 15.02 11.63
C ARG A 246 -1.03 14.08 10.54
N GLY A 247 -1.39 12.85 10.91
CA GLY A 247 -1.93 11.86 9.98
C GLY A 247 -3.27 12.23 9.36
N ILE A 248 -4.11 13.01 10.06
CA ILE A 248 -5.40 13.49 9.55
C ILE A 248 -5.32 14.83 8.80
N GLN A 249 -4.20 15.56 8.86
CA GLN A 249 -4.09 16.88 8.21
C GLN A 249 -4.37 16.83 6.69
N PRO A 250 -3.81 15.89 5.90
CA PRO A 250 -4.11 15.80 4.47
C PRO A 250 -5.60 15.59 4.19
N PHE A 251 -6.24 14.76 5.01
CA PHE A 251 -7.68 14.51 4.93
C PHE A 251 -8.51 15.77 5.25
N ILE A 252 -8.19 16.48 6.32
CA ILE A 252 -8.85 17.75 6.67
C ILE A 252 -8.67 18.79 5.56
N GLN A 253 -7.49 18.85 4.95
CA GLN A 253 -7.21 19.78 3.85
C GLN A 253 -8.08 19.52 2.62
N LYS A 254 -8.21 18.27 2.16
CA LYS A 254 -9.10 17.96 1.03
C LYS A 254 -10.58 18.17 1.39
N LEU A 255 -10.97 17.85 2.63
CA LEU A 255 -12.31 18.07 3.15
C LEU A 255 -12.70 19.56 3.11
N ASN A 256 -11.84 20.43 3.62
CA ASN A 256 -12.05 21.88 3.60
C ASN A 256 -12.12 22.42 2.16
N SER A 257 -11.27 21.88 1.28
CA SER A 257 -11.28 22.25 -0.15
C SER A 257 -12.60 21.87 -0.82
N LEU A 258 -13.16 20.70 -0.55
CA LEU A 258 -14.47 20.27 -1.05
C LEU A 258 -15.60 21.15 -0.50
N ARG A 259 -15.61 21.40 0.81
CA ARG A 259 -16.65 22.21 1.48
C ARG A 259 -16.68 23.67 1.04
N SER A 260 -15.58 24.18 0.50
CA SER A 260 -15.52 25.54 -0.07
C SER A 260 -16.32 25.68 -1.37
N LEU A 261 -16.70 24.58 -2.02
CA LEU A 261 -17.45 24.57 -3.27
C LEU A 261 -18.95 24.72 -3.03
N LYS A 262 -19.56 25.76 -3.59
CA LYS A 262 -20.97 26.12 -3.38
C LYS A 262 -21.99 25.13 -3.97
N ASN A 263 -21.59 24.35 -4.97
CA ASN A 263 -22.49 23.51 -5.77
C ASN A 263 -22.34 22.00 -5.49
N VAL A 264 -21.81 21.65 -4.31
CA VAL A 264 -21.67 20.25 -3.89
C VAL A 264 -22.73 19.95 -2.84
N GLY A 265 -23.53 18.90 -3.05
CA GLY A 265 -24.54 18.45 -2.09
C GLY A 265 -23.93 18.07 -0.74
N ARG A 266 -24.66 18.24 0.37
CA ARG A 266 -24.14 18.05 1.73
C ARG A 266 -23.48 16.69 1.91
N GLN A 267 -22.51 16.60 2.81
CA GLN A 267 -21.72 15.40 2.96
C GLN A 267 -21.66 14.93 4.42
N LEU A 268 -21.82 13.62 4.63
CA LEU A 268 -21.49 12.92 5.87
C LEU A 268 -20.14 12.21 5.68
N PHE A 269 -19.20 12.47 6.58
CA PHE A 269 -17.83 11.97 6.47
C PHE A 269 -17.52 10.99 7.59
N PHE A 270 -16.95 9.85 7.22
CA PHE A 270 -16.32 8.93 8.15
C PHE A 270 -14.81 8.88 7.88
N PHE A 271 -14.02 8.89 8.94
CA PHE A 271 -12.61 8.53 8.86
C PHE A 271 -12.44 7.25 9.66
N PHE A 272 -11.86 6.21 9.05
CA PHE A 272 -11.67 4.91 9.68
C PHE A 272 -10.19 4.66 9.99
N ALA A 273 -9.91 4.22 11.21
CA ALA A 273 -8.56 3.91 11.66
C ALA A 273 -8.54 2.71 12.61
N SER A 274 -7.35 2.20 12.92
CA SER A 274 -7.17 1.20 13.99
C SER A 274 -7.45 1.82 15.36
N SER A 275 -6.88 3.00 15.61
CA SER A 275 -7.10 3.83 16.78
C SER A 275 -6.73 5.30 16.48
N TYR A 276 -7.03 6.19 17.41
CA TYR A 276 -6.73 7.62 17.31
C TYR A 276 -6.02 8.10 18.57
N SER A 277 -5.04 8.97 18.38
CA SER A 277 -4.63 9.88 19.45
C SER A 277 -5.79 10.78 19.87
N GLU A 278 -5.79 11.23 21.13
CA GLU A 278 -6.86 12.09 21.66
C GLU A 278 -7.01 13.39 20.85
N SER A 279 -5.90 14.01 20.46
CA SER A 279 -5.90 15.24 19.66
C SER A 279 -6.52 15.01 18.27
N ALA A 280 -6.16 13.91 17.59
CA ALA A 280 -6.73 13.56 16.29
C ALA A 280 -8.25 13.31 16.38
N PHE A 281 -8.68 12.55 17.38
CA PHE A 281 -10.09 12.23 17.61
C PHE A 281 -10.92 13.50 17.83
N ASN A 282 -10.46 14.38 18.73
CA ASN A 282 -11.12 15.64 19.03
C ASN A 282 -11.14 16.58 17.82
N LYS A 283 -10.05 16.64 17.04
CA LYS A 283 -9.96 17.46 15.84
C LYS A 283 -10.94 17.01 14.74
N LEU A 284 -11.08 15.70 14.52
CA LEU A 284 -12.06 15.14 13.58
C LEU A 284 -13.49 15.52 13.99
N LYS A 285 -13.85 15.31 15.27
CA LYS A 285 -15.18 15.67 15.80
C LYS A 285 -15.47 17.16 15.66
N ALA A 286 -14.52 18.02 16.04
CA ALA A 286 -14.66 19.47 15.91
C ALA A 286 -14.86 19.92 14.45
N THR A 287 -14.35 19.14 13.48
CA THR A 287 -14.50 19.39 12.04
C THR A 287 -15.80 18.78 11.48
N GLY A 288 -16.64 18.14 12.30
CA GLY A 288 -17.88 17.49 11.85
C GLY A 288 -17.62 16.22 11.03
N VAL A 289 -16.54 15.50 11.36
CA VAL A 289 -16.22 14.19 10.81
C VAL A 289 -16.50 13.14 11.88
N SER A 290 -17.04 11.99 11.49
CA SER A 290 -17.24 10.85 12.36
C SER A 290 -15.95 10.01 12.42
N PRO A 291 -15.14 10.09 13.51
CA PRO A 291 -14.05 9.14 13.72
C PRO A 291 -14.65 7.76 14.02
N ALA A 292 -14.28 6.78 13.21
CA ALA A 292 -14.73 5.40 13.32
C ALA A 292 -13.52 4.46 13.41
N THR A 293 -13.72 3.31 14.06
CA THR A 293 -12.67 2.28 14.19
C THR A 293 -13.13 0.97 13.54
N ILE A 294 -12.21 0.03 13.35
CA ILE A 294 -12.59 -1.31 12.84
C ILE A 294 -13.71 -1.92 13.70
N SER A 295 -13.67 -1.73 15.02
CA SER A 295 -14.68 -2.23 15.96
C SER A 295 -16.03 -1.50 15.93
N SER A 296 -16.18 -0.39 15.18
CA SER A 296 -17.48 0.24 14.99
C SER A 296 -18.27 -0.40 13.83
N VAL A 297 -17.58 -1.13 12.95
CA VAL A 297 -18.17 -1.82 11.79
C VAL A 297 -18.28 -3.31 12.06
N PHE A 298 -17.26 -3.87 12.71
CA PHE A 298 -17.14 -5.30 12.95
C PHE A 298 -17.13 -5.62 14.45
N ASP A 299 -17.47 -6.87 14.76
CA ASP A 299 -17.32 -7.41 16.10
C ASP A 299 -15.84 -7.55 16.51
N LYS A 300 -15.61 -7.92 17.78
CA LYS A 300 -14.27 -8.10 18.33
C LYS A 300 -13.49 -9.22 17.63
N GLU A 301 -14.18 -10.26 17.15
CA GLU A 301 -13.56 -11.44 16.56
C GLU A 301 -12.97 -11.11 15.18
N VAL A 302 -13.74 -10.45 14.32
CA VAL A 302 -13.26 -9.97 13.01
C VAL A 302 -12.13 -8.95 13.18
N ASN A 303 -12.22 -8.04 14.15
CA ASN A 303 -11.14 -7.08 14.41
C ASN A 303 -9.83 -7.78 14.82
N SER A 304 -9.89 -8.84 15.65
CA SER A 304 -8.71 -9.66 15.98
C SER A 304 -8.14 -10.35 14.74
N GLY A 305 -9.01 -11.00 13.94
CA GLY A 305 -8.60 -11.66 12.70
C GLY A 305 -7.89 -10.73 11.72
N MET A 306 -8.32 -9.47 11.62
CA MET A 306 -7.69 -8.47 10.76
C MET A 306 -6.26 -8.13 11.20
N LYS A 307 -6.04 -8.00 12.52
CA LYS A 307 -4.70 -7.74 13.08
C LYS A 307 -3.78 -8.94 12.87
N GLU A 308 -4.28 -10.15 13.12
CA GLU A 308 -3.54 -11.40 12.90
C GLU A 308 -3.17 -11.59 11.42
N LEU A 309 -4.08 -11.22 10.49
CA LEU A 309 -3.81 -11.22 9.06
C LEU A 309 -2.72 -10.22 8.69
N ILE A 310 -2.79 -8.98 9.18
CA ILE A 310 -1.75 -7.97 8.90
C ILE A 310 -0.41 -8.47 9.42
N GLU A 311 -0.36 -8.96 10.66
CA GLU A 311 0.86 -9.47 11.27
C GLU A 311 1.45 -10.63 10.45
N LEU A 312 0.63 -11.63 10.11
CA LEU A 312 1.03 -12.78 9.32
C LEU A 312 1.64 -12.38 7.97
N LEU A 313 0.94 -11.53 7.21
CA LEU A 313 1.36 -11.14 5.85
C LEU A 313 2.49 -10.11 5.82
N SER A 314 2.65 -9.35 6.90
CA SER A 314 3.74 -8.36 7.01
C SER A 314 5.08 -9.01 7.37
N GLN A 315 5.05 -10.22 7.93
CA GLN A 315 6.26 -10.92 8.33
C GLN A 315 6.98 -11.50 7.11
N VAL A 316 8.20 -11.03 6.84
CA VAL A 316 9.17 -11.67 5.94
C VAL A 316 9.86 -12.87 6.65
N SER A 317 9.23 -13.42 7.68
CA SER A 317 9.92 -14.28 8.64
C SER A 317 10.08 -15.72 8.16
N ARG A 318 11.22 -16.32 8.52
CA ARG A 318 11.44 -17.77 8.48
C ARG A 318 10.57 -18.55 9.48
N VAL A 319 9.84 -17.86 10.35
CA VAL A 319 8.93 -18.46 11.34
C VAL A 319 7.65 -18.82 10.61
N GLY A 320 7.31 -20.10 10.65
CA GLY A 320 6.11 -20.61 9.99
C GLY A 320 4.82 -20.15 10.68
N ALA A 321 3.73 -20.11 9.93
CA ALA A 321 2.39 -19.91 10.44
C ALA A 321 1.78 -21.26 10.85
N SER A 322 1.28 -21.42 12.08
CA SER A 322 0.59 -22.68 12.39
C SER A 322 -0.68 -22.84 11.55
N GLY A 323 -1.01 -24.07 11.16
CA GLY A 323 -2.26 -24.37 10.45
C GLY A 323 -3.51 -23.88 11.21
N GLU A 324 -3.42 -23.82 12.54
CA GLU A 324 -4.46 -23.27 13.44
C GLU A 324 -4.62 -21.75 13.28
N LYS A 325 -3.52 -20.99 13.22
CA LYS A 325 -3.58 -19.54 13.00
C LYS A 325 -4.24 -19.22 11.66
N LEU A 326 -3.91 -19.99 10.62
CA LEU A 326 -4.54 -19.87 9.30
C LEU A 326 -6.05 -20.16 9.36
N ASP A 327 -6.47 -21.23 10.05
CA ASP A 327 -7.89 -21.57 10.20
C ASP A 327 -8.68 -20.46 10.92
N ILE A 328 -8.11 -19.90 11.99
CA ILE A 328 -8.72 -18.79 12.74
C ILE A 328 -8.91 -17.58 11.82
N ILE A 329 -7.89 -17.19 11.06
CA ILE A 329 -8.00 -16.06 10.12
C ILE A 329 -9.11 -16.29 9.09
N PHE A 330 -9.19 -17.49 8.50
CA PHE A 330 -10.25 -17.81 7.55
C PHE A 330 -11.64 -17.79 8.19
N LYS A 331 -11.82 -18.37 9.38
CA LYS A 331 -13.12 -18.43 10.07
C LYS A 331 -13.62 -17.06 10.52
N THR A 332 -12.72 -16.24 11.04
CA THR A 332 -13.04 -14.89 11.51
C THR A 332 -13.35 -13.96 10.32
N LEU A 333 -12.47 -13.92 9.32
CA LEU A 333 -12.58 -12.96 8.21
C LEU A 333 -13.46 -13.45 7.06
N GLY A 334 -13.71 -14.76 6.94
CA GLY A 334 -14.62 -15.34 5.95
C GLY A 334 -16.08 -14.90 6.12
N LYS A 335 -16.45 -14.39 7.30
CA LYS A 335 -17.76 -13.78 7.57
C LYS A 335 -17.97 -12.46 6.81
N VAL A 336 -16.89 -11.81 6.38
CA VAL A 336 -16.96 -10.57 5.60
C VAL A 336 -17.36 -10.88 4.16
N GLU A 337 -18.39 -10.20 3.66
CA GLU A 337 -18.95 -10.44 2.33
C GLU A 337 -17.89 -10.33 1.23
N GLY A 338 -17.70 -11.41 0.46
CA GLY A 338 -16.72 -11.49 -0.62
C GLY A 338 -15.26 -11.63 -0.18
N ALA A 339 -14.96 -11.77 1.12
CA ALA A 339 -13.61 -11.90 1.64
C ALA A 339 -12.94 -13.23 1.30
N ALA A 340 -13.71 -14.32 1.24
CA ALA A 340 -13.18 -15.68 1.08
C ALA A 340 -12.25 -15.82 -0.14
N SER A 341 -12.61 -15.25 -1.29
CA SER A 341 -11.76 -15.29 -2.49
C SER A 341 -10.43 -14.55 -2.30
N ARG A 342 -10.46 -13.39 -1.64
CA ARG A 342 -9.26 -12.58 -1.36
C ARG A 342 -8.34 -13.28 -0.36
N LEU A 343 -8.91 -13.87 0.69
CA LEU A 343 -8.17 -14.64 1.69
C LEU A 343 -7.51 -15.88 1.08
N ARG A 344 -8.20 -16.61 0.20
CA ARG A 344 -7.59 -17.75 -0.52
C ARG A 344 -6.35 -17.32 -1.29
N GLY A 345 -6.45 -16.25 -2.07
CA GLY A 345 -5.31 -15.72 -2.83
C GLY A 345 -4.12 -15.37 -1.93
N ALA A 346 -4.37 -14.69 -0.81
CA ALA A 346 -3.31 -14.21 0.08
C ALA A 346 -2.69 -15.28 0.99
N LEU A 347 -3.46 -16.31 1.38
CA LEU A 347 -3.04 -17.31 2.36
C LEU A 347 -2.59 -18.63 1.72
N PHE A 348 -2.82 -18.84 0.42
CA PHE A 348 -2.42 -20.09 -0.24
C PHE A 348 -0.92 -20.33 -0.16
N GLU A 349 -0.12 -19.29 -0.38
CA GLU A 349 1.35 -19.37 -0.31
C GLU A 349 1.82 -19.77 1.09
N HIS A 350 1.14 -19.30 2.13
CA HIS A 350 1.43 -19.67 3.51
C HIS A 350 1.12 -21.16 3.75
N VAL A 351 -0.04 -21.66 3.27
CA VAL A 351 -0.37 -23.09 3.36
C VAL A 351 0.71 -23.94 2.68
N VAL A 352 1.13 -23.54 1.47
CA VAL A 352 2.19 -24.24 0.72
C VAL A 352 3.51 -24.19 1.48
N ALA A 353 3.93 -23.04 1.97
CA ALA A 353 5.18 -22.89 2.71
C ALA A 353 5.20 -23.77 3.97
N GLU A 354 4.10 -23.86 4.71
CA GLU A 354 4.03 -24.73 5.89
C GLU A 354 4.12 -26.21 5.55
N ALA A 355 3.45 -26.65 4.47
CA ALA A 355 3.59 -28.02 3.99
C ALA A 355 5.03 -28.32 3.53
N MET A 356 5.70 -27.34 2.89
CA MET A 356 7.11 -27.45 2.50
C MET A 356 8.04 -27.56 3.71
N ARG A 357 7.81 -26.78 4.78
CA ARG A 357 8.58 -26.87 6.03
C ARG A 357 8.44 -28.24 6.68
N ALA A 358 7.23 -28.80 6.68
CA ALA A 358 6.96 -30.11 7.26
C ALA A 358 7.57 -31.29 6.47
N THR A 359 7.92 -31.10 5.19
CA THR A 359 8.45 -32.15 4.30
C THR A 359 9.98 -32.17 4.17
N GLY A 360 10.69 -31.48 5.06
CA GLY A 360 12.16 -31.57 5.17
C GLY A 360 12.95 -30.47 4.44
N TYR A 361 12.28 -29.42 3.96
CA TYR A 361 12.95 -28.21 3.48
C TYR A 361 13.25 -27.29 4.67
N ASN A 362 14.53 -26.95 4.85
CA ASN A 362 14.99 -26.12 5.98
C ASN A 362 15.16 -24.63 5.62
N GLY A 363 15.24 -24.29 4.34
CA GLY A 363 15.24 -22.92 3.85
C GLY A 363 13.96 -22.59 3.08
N VAL A 364 12.86 -22.32 3.79
CA VAL A 364 11.58 -21.87 3.19
C VAL A 364 11.40 -20.37 3.43
N GLU A 365 11.24 -19.63 2.35
CA GLU A 365 11.06 -18.18 2.30
C GLU A 365 9.81 -17.85 1.46
N LEU A 366 9.04 -16.86 1.89
CA LEU A 366 7.88 -16.34 1.17
C LEU A 366 8.22 -14.99 0.53
N ASN A 367 7.59 -14.67 -0.60
CA ASN A 367 7.64 -13.36 -1.25
C ASN A 367 9.08 -12.87 -1.49
N LYS A 368 9.95 -13.78 -1.97
CA LYS A 368 11.38 -13.53 -2.10
C LYS A 368 11.67 -12.76 -3.38
N PHE A 369 12.21 -11.54 -3.23
CA PHE A 369 12.72 -10.78 -4.37
C PHE A 369 13.99 -11.39 -4.94
N CYS A 370 13.95 -11.76 -6.20
CA CYS A 370 15.06 -12.32 -6.96
C CYS A 370 15.49 -11.33 -8.03
N ARG A 371 16.76 -10.94 -8.02
CA ARG A 371 17.32 -9.96 -8.95
C ARG A 371 18.39 -10.61 -9.83
N ASP A 372 18.24 -10.51 -11.15
CA ASP A 372 19.26 -10.99 -12.07
C ASP A 372 20.45 -10.02 -12.17
N VAL A 373 21.52 -10.47 -12.84
CA VAL A 373 22.76 -9.70 -13.03
C VAL A 373 22.56 -8.39 -13.82
N ASN A 374 21.45 -8.25 -14.56
CA ASN A 374 21.11 -7.05 -15.32
C ASN A 374 20.24 -6.07 -14.51
N GLY A 375 19.93 -6.42 -13.26
CA GLY A 375 19.08 -5.62 -12.37
C GLY A 375 17.59 -5.84 -12.57
N ILE A 376 17.16 -6.78 -13.43
CA ILE A 376 15.74 -7.16 -13.55
C ILE A 376 15.36 -7.93 -12.30
N GLN A 377 14.23 -7.57 -11.70
CA GLN A 377 13.78 -8.14 -10.44
C GLN A 377 12.34 -8.69 -10.58
N LYS A 378 12.10 -9.86 -9.97
CA LYS A 378 10.79 -10.49 -9.84
C LYS A 378 10.59 -11.03 -8.43
N GLU A 379 9.35 -11.09 -7.96
CA GLU A 379 8.99 -11.69 -6.67
C GLU A 379 8.61 -13.16 -6.86
N ALA A 380 9.15 -14.05 -6.02
CA ALA A 380 8.80 -15.47 -5.99
C ALA A 380 7.92 -15.75 -4.76
N ASP A 381 6.75 -16.35 -4.98
CA ASP A 381 5.76 -16.60 -3.93
C ASP A 381 6.33 -17.48 -2.81
N VAL A 382 6.84 -18.67 -3.16
CA VAL A 382 7.52 -19.58 -2.22
C VAL A 382 8.87 -20.04 -2.79
N VAL A 383 9.94 -19.90 -2.00
CA VAL A 383 11.25 -20.47 -2.31
C VAL A 383 11.62 -21.44 -1.21
N ALA A 384 11.78 -22.71 -1.57
CA ALA A 384 12.19 -23.77 -0.68
C ALA A 384 13.55 -24.32 -1.11
N SER A 385 14.47 -24.49 -0.17
CA SER A 385 15.78 -25.05 -0.46
C SER A 385 16.20 -26.06 0.60
N ASN A 386 17.00 -27.04 0.16
CA ASN A 386 17.72 -27.97 1.00
C ASN A 386 19.13 -28.16 0.43
N ASN A 387 19.89 -29.16 0.89
CA ASN A 387 21.27 -29.36 0.43
C ASN A 387 21.39 -29.82 -1.03
N LYS A 388 20.33 -30.38 -1.62
CA LYS A 388 20.33 -30.99 -2.97
C LYS A 388 19.72 -30.07 -4.02
N GLU A 389 18.64 -29.38 -3.68
CA GLU A 389 17.83 -28.65 -4.65
C GLU A 389 17.29 -27.32 -4.11
N VAL A 390 16.92 -26.47 -5.06
CA VAL A 390 16.18 -25.22 -4.83
C VAL A 390 14.93 -25.27 -5.68
N LEU A 391 13.80 -25.08 -5.02
CA LEU A 391 12.47 -25.14 -5.56
C LEU A 391 11.82 -23.76 -5.44
N PHE A 392 11.33 -23.26 -6.56
CA PHE A 392 10.50 -22.06 -6.65
C PHE A 392 9.08 -22.49 -6.96
N ILE A 393 8.12 -22.03 -6.16
CA ILE A 393 6.70 -22.34 -6.35
C ILE A 393 5.95 -21.03 -6.57
N GLU A 394 5.31 -20.89 -7.73
CA GLU A 394 4.29 -19.89 -7.99
C GLU A 394 2.93 -20.46 -7.55
N GLY A 395 2.21 -19.73 -6.70
CA GLY A 395 0.99 -20.17 -6.06
C GLY A 395 -0.24 -19.39 -6.56
N LYS A 396 -1.34 -20.11 -6.84
CA LYS A 396 -2.66 -19.52 -7.10
C LYS A 396 -3.73 -20.13 -6.21
N GLY A 397 -4.07 -19.40 -5.16
CA GLY A 397 -5.19 -19.71 -4.25
C GLY A 397 -6.54 -19.39 -4.88
N TYR A 398 -7.07 -20.32 -5.65
CA TYR A 398 -8.36 -20.21 -6.34
C TYR A 398 -9.47 -21.03 -5.69
N ASN A 399 -10.71 -20.67 -6.01
CA ASN A 399 -11.83 -21.59 -5.84
C ASN A 399 -11.62 -22.78 -6.77
N ILE A 400 -12.02 -23.99 -6.34
CA ILE A 400 -11.90 -25.23 -7.10
C ILE A 400 -12.47 -25.16 -8.53
N ASN A 401 -13.50 -24.34 -8.75
CA ASN A 401 -14.15 -24.16 -10.05
C ASN A 401 -13.42 -23.18 -10.98
N LYS A 402 -12.43 -22.43 -10.48
CA LYS A 402 -11.66 -21.50 -11.29
C LYS A 402 -10.42 -22.20 -11.86
N GLN A 403 -10.22 -22.02 -13.16
CA GLN A 403 -9.05 -22.55 -13.87
C GLN A 403 -7.95 -21.50 -14.00
N VAL A 404 -6.71 -21.96 -13.92
CA VAL A 404 -5.52 -21.20 -14.34
C VAL A 404 -5.48 -21.15 -15.86
N THR A 405 -5.31 -19.95 -16.41
CA THR A 405 -5.32 -19.71 -17.87
C THR A 405 -3.93 -19.87 -18.49
N LYS A 406 -3.88 -19.99 -19.82
CA LYS A 406 -2.63 -20.00 -20.57
C LYS A 406 -1.83 -18.71 -20.37
N ASP A 407 -2.49 -17.56 -20.30
CA ASP A 407 -1.82 -16.26 -20.12
C ASP A 407 -1.10 -16.16 -18.78
N GLU A 408 -1.68 -16.69 -17.70
CA GLU A 408 -1.05 -16.77 -16.39
C GLU A 408 0.22 -17.64 -16.43
N ILE A 409 0.14 -18.78 -17.13
CA ILE A 409 1.30 -19.68 -17.32
C ILE A 409 2.37 -19.02 -18.20
N ASP A 410 1.97 -18.33 -19.27
CA ASP A 410 2.90 -17.65 -20.16
C ASP A 410 3.65 -16.55 -19.44
N TYR A 411 2.95 -15.73 -18.65
CA TYR A 411 3.60 -14.73 -17.81
C TYR A 411 4.65 -15.38 -16.90
N TRP A 412 4.29 -16.45 -16.17
CA TRP A 412 5.24 -17.12 -15.28
C TRP A 412 6.46 -17.68 -16.01
N LEU A 413 6.25 -18.40 -17.12
CA LEU A 413 7.32 -19.05 -17.88
C LEU A 413 8.22 -18.05 -18.61
N ILE A 414 7.68 -16.92 -19.06
CA ILE A 414 8.39 -15.94 -19.90
C ILE A 414 9.02 -14.84 -19.04
N GLU A 415 8.30 -14.35 -18.04
CA GLU A 415 8.70 -13.17 -17.26
C GLU A 415 9.40 -13.51 -15.94
N GLN A 416 9.02 -14.61 -15.27
CA GLN A 416 9.51 -14.93 -13.92
C GLN A 416 10.62 -16.01 -13.93
N VAL A 417 10.33 -17.19 -14.49
CA VAL A 417 11.26 -18.34 -14.47
C VAL A 417 12.68 -17.98 -14.98
N PRO A 418 12.86 -17.23 -16.09
CA PRO A 418 14.20 -16.87 -16.56
C PRO A 418 14.97 -15.98 -15.58
N VAL A 419 14.30 -15.09 -14.86
CA VAL A 419 14.91 -14.23 -13.83
C VAL A 419 15.35 -15.07 -12.64
N PHE A 420 14.50 -15.99 -12.17
CA PHE A 420 14.82 -16.87 -11.05
C PHE A 420 15.97 -17.82 -11.37
N TYR A 421 16.01 -18.39 -12.58
CA TYR A 421 17.10 -19.25 -13.02
C TYR A 421 18.45 -18.50 -13.02
N LYS A 422 18.50 -17.28 -13.57
CA LYS A 422 19.71 -16.44 -13.53
C LYS A 422 20.11 -16.09 -12.11
N TYR A 423 19.15 -15.75 -11.25
CA TYR A 423 19.40 -15.50 -9.84
C TYR A 423 20.08 -16.69 -9.17
N CYS A 424 19.56 -17.91 -9.38
CA CYS A 424 20.14 -19.14 -8.85
C CYS A 424 21.58 -19.39 -9.30
N LEU A 425 21.88 -19.15 -10.59
CA LEU A 425 23.23 -19.30 -11.12
C LEU A 425 24.24 -18.33 -10.50
N SER A 426 23.79 -17.13 -10.13
CA SER A 426 24.61 -16.11 -9.46
C SER A 426 24.66 -16.26 -7.94
N HIS A 427 23.78 -17.07 -7.35
CA HIS A 427 23.66 -17.19 -5.90
C HIS A 427 24.82 -18.01 -5.32
N PRO A 428 25.53 -17.51 -4.29
CA PRO A 428 26.72 -18.17 -3.73
C PRO A 428 26.47 -19.64 -3.35
N ASP A 429 25.33 -19.90 -2.70
CA ASP A 429 25.02 -21.22 -2.14
C ASP A 429 24.23 -22.15 -3.07
N TRP A 430 23.69 -21.64 -4.19
CA TRP A 430 22.73 -22.41 -5.00
C TRP A 430 23.27 -22.87 -6.34
N LYS A 431 24.35 -22.27 -6.85
CA LYS A 431 24.88 -22.54 -8.21
C LYS A 431 25.07 -24.02 -8.58
N ASN A 432 25.32 -24.89 -7.60
CA ASN A 432 25.57 -26.33 -7.80
C ASN A 432 24.38 -27.22 -7.41
N LYS A 433 23.23 -26.63 -7.08
CA LYS A 433 22.01 -27.35 -6.72
C LYS A 433 21.16 -27.61 -7.95
N LYS A 434 20.26 -28.59 -7.85
CA LYS A 434 19.22 -28.81 -8.84
C LYS A 434 18.17 -27.69 -8.75
N PHE A 435 17.78 -27.10 -9.88
CA PHE A 435 16.75 -26.06 -9.92
C PHE A 435 15.41 -26.62 -10.39
N ILE A 436 14.37 -26.34 -9.63
CA ILE A 436 13.00 -26.78 -9.90
C ILE A 436 12.08 -25.56 -9.83
N PHE A 437 11.26 -25.39 -10.85
CA PHE A 437 10.25 -24.34 -10.92
C PHE A 437 8.88 -25.01 -11.02
N GLU A 438 7.98 -24.68 -10.10
CA GLU A 438 6.65 -25.29 -10.04
C GLU A 438 5.53 -24.26 -10.01
N PHE A 439 4.40 -24.61 -10.63
CA PHE A 439 3.17 -23.82 -10.59
C PHE A 439 2.07 -24.60 -9.86
N TRP A 440 1.60 -24.08 -8.73
CA TRP A 440 0.64 -24.74 -7.86
C TRP A 440 -0.67 -23.95 -7.81
N THR A 441 -1.78 -24.67 -7.86
CA THR A 441 -3.12 -24.06 -7.74
C THR A 441 -4.03 -24.93 -6.89
N SER A 442 -4.89 -24.29 -6.09
CA SER A 442 -6.03 -24.97 -5.44
C SER A 442 -7.23 -25.17 -6.36
N GLY A 443 -7.13 -24.74 -7.62
CA GLY A 443 -8.11 -25.01 -8.68
C GLY A 443 -7.62 -26.04 -9.70
N ALA A 444 -8.08 -25.87 -10.94
CA ALA A 444 -7.64 -26.67 -12.08
C ALA A 444 -6.84 -25.82 -13.09
N PHE A 445 -6.31 -26.45 -14.12
CA PHE A 445 -5.71 -25.78 -15.27
C PHE A 445 -6.64 -25.91 -16.48
N SER A 446 -6.67 -24.90 -17.35
CA SER A 446 -7.29 -25.10 -18.67
C SER A 446 -6.45 -26.05 -19.51
N ASP A 447 -7.07 -26.67 -20.52
CA ASP A 447 -6.37 -27.60 -21.43
C ASP A 447 -5.19 -26.91 -22.15
N GLU A 448 -5.37 -25.64 -22.54
CA GLU A 448 -4.33 -24.82 -23.14
C GLU A 448 -3.16 -24.55 -22.18
N ALA A 449 -3.45 -24.29 -20.90
CA ALA A 449 -2.44 -24.11 -19.86
C ALA A 449 -1.65 -25.40 -19.61
N LEU A 450 -2.33 -26.55 -19.57
CA LEU A 450 -1.68 -27.87 -19.44
C LEU A 450 -0.79 -28.20 -20.63
N ALA A 451 -1.28 -27.96 -21.86
CA ALA A 451 -0.48 -28.16 -23.06
C ALA A 451 0.78 -27.27 -23.03
N ARG A 452 0.63 -26.01 -22.60
CA ARG A 452 1.75 -25.06 -22.49
C ARG A 452 2.80 -25.49 -21.47
N LEU A 453 2.37 -25.96 -20.29
CA LEU A 453 3.25 -26.46 -19.23
C LEU A 453 4.00 -27.73 -19.67
N ASN A 454 3.31 -28.68 -20.31
CA ASN A 454 3.93 -29.91 -20.82
C ASN A 454 4.99 -29.61 -21.89
N ASN A 455 4.69 -28.72 -22.83
CA ASN A 455 5.65 -28.29 -23.84
C ASN A 455 6.87 -27.64 -23.20
N ALA A 456 6.69 -26.77 -22.20
CA ALA A 456 7.79 -26.13 -21.49
C ALA A 456 8.67 -27.14 -20.75
N LYS A 457 8.05 -28.10 -20.04
CA LYS A 457 8.72 -29.16 -19.30
C LYS A 457 9.62 -30.03 -20.19
N ASN A 458 9.16 -30.35 -21.40
CA ASN A 458 9.91 -31.19 -22.34
C ASN A 458 10.98 -30.40 -23.12
N ALA A 459 10.80 -29.09 -23.31
CA ALA A 459 11.70 -28.26 -24.11
C ALA A 459 13.02 -27.89 -23.42
N THR A 460 13.04 -27.83 -22.08
CA THR A 460 14.24 -27.42 -21.32
C THR A 460 14.96 -28.60 -20.69
N LYS A 461 16.30 -28.57 -20.75
CA LYS A 461 17.17 -29.48 -19.99
C LYS A 461 17.96 -28.75 -18.89
N LYS A 462 17.77 -27.43 -18.76
CA LYS A 462 18.55 -26.55 -17.85
C LYS A 462 18.08 -26.64 -16.40
N TYR A 463 16.80 -26.96 -16.20
CA TYR A 463 16.10 -27.00 -14.93
C TYR A 463 14.84 -27.85 -15.10
N GLN A 464 14.15 -28.17 -14.00
CA GLN A 464 12.89 -28.90 -14.04
C GLN A 464 11.70 -27.95 -13.93
N ILE A 465 10.63 -28.27 -14.67
CA ILE A 465 9.34 -27.60 -14.56
C ILE A 465 8.32 -28.66 -14.13
N ASN A 466 7.60 -28.41 -13.03
CA ASN A 466 6.43 -29.22 -12.65
C ASN A 466 5.23 -28.31 -12.35
N TYR A 467 4.09 -28.93 -12.08
CA TYR A 467 2.88 -28.22 -11.72
C TYR A 467 1.98 -29.15 -10.90
N LYS A 468 1.16 -28.57 -10.03
CA LYS A 468 0.22 -29.28 -9.17
C LYS A 468 -1.15 -28.61 -9.21
N ASN A 469 -2.18 -29.38 -9.55
CA ASN A 469 -3.57 -28.95 -9.41
C ASN A 469 -4.08 -29.21 -7.98
N TYR A 470 -5.35 -28.90 -7.72
CA TYR A 470 -5.96 -29.09 -6.41
C TYR A 470 -5.75 -30.48 -5.80
N ASN A 471 -5.85 -31.55 -6.59
CA ASN A 471 -5.65 -32.93 -6.14
C ASN A 471 -4.19 -33.17 -5.77
N ASN A 472 -3.25 -32.74 -6.61
CA ASN A 472 -1.84 -32.94 -6.35
C ASN A 472 -1.35 -32.11 -5.14
N VAL A 473 -1.89 -30.91 -4.94
CA VAL A 473 -1.61 -30.09 -3.75
C VAL A 473 -2.21 -30.75 -2.51
N LEU A 474 -3.43 -31.29 -2.59
CA LEU A 474 -4.05 -32.02 -1.49
C LEU A 474 -3.19 -33.22 -1.05
N SER A 475 -2.79 -34.08 -1.99
CA SER A 475 -1.94 -35.23 -1.69
C SER A 475 -0.61 -34.81 -1.05
N PHE A 476 -0.01 -33.72 -1.53
CA PHE A 476 1.22 -33.19 -0.93
C PHE A 476 1.03 -32.72 0.53
N ILE A 477 -0.09 -32.06 0.82
CA ILE A 477 -0.41 -31.63 2.19
C ILE A 477 -0.71 -32.85 3.08
N GLU A 478 -1.34 -33.90 2.56
CA GLU A 478 -1.54 -35.16 3.30
C GLU A 478 -0.20 -35.82 3.67
N GLU A 479 0.75 -35.85 2.74
CA GLU A 479 2.12 -36.37 2.97
C GLU A 479 2.91 -35.55 4.00
N SER A 480 2.57 -34.27 4.17
CA SER A 480 3.21 -33.40 5.17
C SER A 480 2.90 -33.76 6.63
N ASN A 481 1.97 -34.71 6.87
CA ASN A 481 1.57 -35.17 8.20
C ASN A 481 1.22 -34.05 9.18
N THR A 482 0.57 -32.99 8.68
CA THR A 482 0.14 -31.84 9.49
C THR A 482 -1.39 -31.76 9.53
N PRO A 483 -2.07 -32.41 10.51
CA PRO A 483 -3.54 -32.53 10.52
C PRO A 483 -4.27 -31.18 10.54
N ALA A 484 -3.74 -30.20 11.29
CA ALA A 484 -4.31 -28.87 11.35
C ALA A 484 -4.28 -28.17 9.98
N LEU A 485 -3.16 -28.26 9.25
CA LEU A 485 -3.01 -27.68 7.92
C LEU A 485 -3.91 -28.37 6.88
N LEU A 486 -3.99 -29.71 6.95
CA LEU A 486 -4.87 -30.50 6.10
C LEU A 486 -6.34 -30.11 6.28
N LYS A 487 -6.77 -29.94 7.54
CA LYS A 487 -8.12 -29.48 7.88
C LYS A 487 -8.38 -28.10 7.29
N THR A 488 -7.49 -27.14 7.52
CA THR A 488 -7.59 -25.76 6.98
C THR A 488 -7.70 -25.77 5.45
N TYR A 489 -6.87 -26.57 4.77
CA TYR A 489 -6.90 -26.67 3.31
C TYR A 489 -8.23 -27.24 2.80
N LYS A 490 -8.69 -28.36 3.39
CA LYS A 490 -9.98 -28.98 3.04
C LYS A 490 -11.15 -28.02 3.27
N GLU A 491 -11.20 -27.36 4.43
CA GLU A 491 -12.29 -26.46 4.81
C GLU A 491 -12.37 -25.21 3.93
N HIS A 492 -11.23 -24.59 3.60
CA HIS A 492 -11.25 -23.24 3.01
C HIS A 492 -10.96 -23.21 1.51
N PHE A 493 -10.24 -24.20 0.98
CA PHE A 493 -9.87 -24.25 -0.45
C PHE A 493 -10.67 -25.28 -1.26
N LEU A 494 -11.08 -26.40 -0.64
CA LEU A 494 -11.82 -27.46 -1.32
C LEU A 494 -13.32 -27.41 -1.03
N ASN A 495 -13.70 -27.15 0.23
CA ASN A 495 -15.09 -27.08 0.64
C ASN A 495 -15.60 -25.64 0.51
N TYR A 496 -16.54 -25.40 -0.39
CA TYR A 496 -17.48 -24.30 -0.23
C TYR A 496 -18.86 -24.73 -0.78
N PRO A 497 -19.96 -24.35 -0.12
CA PRO A 497 -21.28 -24.83 -0.52
C PRO A 497 -21.63 -24.32 -1.91
N MET A 498 -22.17 -25.20 -2.74
CA MET A 498 -23.06 -24.81 -3.83
C MET A 498 -24.27 -24.10 -3.21
N LYS A 499 -24.17 -22.79 -3.00
CA LYS A 499 -25.36 -21.95 -2.96
C LYS A 499 -25.44 -21.25 -4.31
N LEU A 500 -26.23 -21.91 -5.18
CA LEU A 500 -26.89 -21.31 -6.33
C LEU A 500 -27.62 -20.03 -5.92
#